data_AF-A0A7K0K1X8-F1
#
_entry.id   AF-A0A7K0K1X8-F1
#
_cell.length_a   1.000
_cell.length_b   1.000
_cell.length_c   1.000
_cell.angle_alpha   90.00
_cell.angle_beta   90.00
_cell.angle_gamma   90.00
#
_symmetry.space_group_name_H-M   'P 1'
#
loop_
_entity.id
_entity.type
_entity.pdbx_description
1 polymer ?
#
loop_
_entity_poly.entity_id
_entity_poly.type
_entity_poly.pdbx_seq_one_letter_code
_entity_poly.pdbx_strand_id
1 'polypeptide(L)' 'MKTPSIDTEISEAVRKLKRKKGLTSIQIAKALNLTRSSFNDRLMNRTPWRLTDVDALARLGVEVPPLGGVEC' A
#
# COMPACT_ATOMS: atom_id res chain seq x y z
N MET A 1 -15.88 -16.99 -6.09
CA MET A 1 -14.77 -16.04 -6.35
C MET A 1 -14.28 -15.56 -5.00
N LYS A 2 -13.01 -15.77 -4.66
CA LYS A 2 -12.46 -15.38 -3.36
C LYS A 2 -12.11 -13.88 -3.46
N THR A 3 -12.87 -13.02 -2.78
CA THR A 3 -12.60 -11.58 -2.78
C THR A 3 -11.15 -11.37 -2.32
N PRO A 4 -10.29 -10.71 -3.11
CA PRO A 4 -8.94 -10.42 -2.66
C PRO A 4 -9.01 -9.57 -1.39
N SER A 5 -8.16 -9.86 -0.40
CA SER A 5 -8.11 -9.05 0.81
C SER A 5 -7.67 -7.63 0.44
N ILE A 6 -8.23 -6.61 1.11
CA ILE A 6 -7.90 -5.19 0.92
C ILE A 6 -6.37 -4.95 0.97
N ASP A 7 -5.65 -5.66 1.83
CA ASP A 7 -4.17 -5.60 1.91
C ASP A 7 -3.48 -6.02 0.60
N THR A 8 -4.04 -7.00 -0.11
CA THR A 8 -3.53 -7.45 -1.41
C THR A 8 -3.72 -6.38 -2.46
N GLU A 9 -4.90 -5.76 -2.51
CA GLU A 9 -5.20 -4.67 -3.44
C GLU A 9 -4.31 -3.45 -3.20
N ILE A 10 -4.13 -3.05 -1.93
CA ILE A 10 -3.19 -1.99 -1.54
C ILE A 10 -1.76 -2.35 -1.99
N SER A 11 -1.33 -3.58 -1.72
CA SER A 11 0.01 -4.03 -2.10
C SER A 11 0.21 -4.03 -3.63
N GLU A 12 -0.82 -4.36 -4.41
CA GLU A 12 -0.81 -4.25 -5.87
C GLU A 12 -0.77 -2.79 -6.34
N ALA A 13 -1.58 -1.90 -5.75
CA ALA A 13 -1.56 -0.47 -6.07
C ALA A 13 -0.19 0.16 -5.80
N VAL A 14 0.46 -0.21 -4.68
CA VAL A 14 1.84 0.20 -4.37
C VAL A 14 2.81 -0.31 -5.43
N ARG A 15 2.70 -1.57 -5.88
CA ARG A 15 3.55 -2.11 -6.96
C ARG A 15 3.34 -1.36 -8.28
N LYS A 16 2.10 -1.00 -8.62
CA LYS A 16 1.77 -0.19 -9.81
C LYS A 16 2.40 1.20 -9.71
N LEU A 17 2.28 1.87 -8.56
CA LEU A 17 2.90 3.18 -8.33
C LEU A 17 4.43 3.10 -8.47
N LYS A 18 5.06 2.08 -7.90
CA LYS A 18 6.51 1.86 -8.03
C LYS A 18 6.94 1.78 -9.48
N ARG A 19 6.21 1.02 -10.31
CA ARG A 19 6.49 0.91 -11.75
C ARG A 19 6.26 2.23 -12.47
N LYS A 20 5.16 2.93 -12.16
CA LYS A 20 4.76 4.19 -12.80
C LYS A 20 5.73 5.35 -12.51
N LYS A 21 6.18 5.48 -11.27
CA LYS A 21 7.05 6.59 -10.80
C LYS A 21 8.54 6.21 -10.69
N GLY A 22 8.90 4.96 -11.00
CA GLY A 22 10.28 4.46 -10.84
C GLY A 22 10.78 4.46 -9.39
N LEU A 23 9.87 4.38 -8.41
CA LEU A 23 10.21 4.48 -6.99
C LEU A 23 10.76 3.16 -6.44
N THR A 24 11.83 3.26 -5.66
CA THR A 24 12.40 2.10 -4.94
C THR A 24 11.61 1.81 -3.67
N SER A 25 11.66 0.56 -3.19
CA SER A 25 11.04 0.19 -1.89
C SER A 25 11.59 1.01 -0.72
N ILE A 26 12.86 1.45 -0.80
CA ILE A 26 13.49 2.24 0.26
C ILE A 26 12.92 3.65 0.31
N GLN A 27 12.68 4.28 -0.85
CA GLN A 27 12.09 5.63 -0.92
C GLN A 27 10.67 5.65 -0.37
N ILE A 28 9.87 4.64 -0.70
CA ILE A 28 8.50 4.52 -0.18
C ILE A 28 8.51 4.21 1.31
N ALA A 29 9.36 3.30 1.76
CA ALA A 29 9.51 3.02 3.20
C ALA A 29 9.90 4.29 3.98
N LYS A 30 10.84 5.09 3.46
CA LYS A 30 11.20 6.38 4.05
C LYS A 30 10.03 7.35 4.11
N ALA A 31 9.24 7.46 3.03
CA ALA A 31 8.07 8.33 3.00
C ALA A 31 6.98 7.91 3.99
N LEU A 32 6.90 6.62 4.32
CA LEU A 32 6.00 6.06 5.32
C LEU A 32 6.59 6.03 6.74
N ASN A 33 7.82 6.52 6.92
CA ASN A 33 8.58 6.40 8.16
C ASN A 33 8.70 4.94 8.67
N LEU A 34 8.86 4.00 7.73
CA LEU A 34 9.02 2.58 7.97
C LEU A 34 10.44 2.13 7.64
N THR A 35 10.87 1.04 8.28
CA THR A 35 12.05 0.31 7.81
C THR A 35 11.75 -0.40 6.50
N ARG A 36 12.79 -0.66 5.69
CA ARG A 36 12.66 -1.44 4.45
C ARG A 36 12.07 -2.82 4.72
N SER A 37 12.45 -3.46 5.82
CA SER A 37 11.98 -4.79 6.21
C SER A 37 10.49 -4.78 6.53
N SER A 38 10.03 -3.84 7.37
CA SER A 38 8.61 -3.69 7.73
C SER A 38 7.74 -3.37 6.52
N PHE A 39 8.22 -2.50 5.62
CA PHE A 39 7.53 -2.22 4.36
C PHE A 39 7.42 -3.46 3.47
N ASN A 40 8.50 -4.23 3.34
CA ASN A 40 8.50 -5.44 2.52
C ASN A 40 7.60 -6.53 3.10
N ASP A 41 7.55 -6.66 4.42
CA ASP A 41 6.67 -7.61 5.10
C ASP A 41 5.19 -7.32 4.81
N ARG A 42 4.80 -6.04 4.82
CA ARG A 42 3.45 -5.60 4.43
C ARG A 42 3.17 -5.79 2.95
N LEU A 43 4.14 -5.48 2.10
CA LEU A 43 4.01 -5.70 0.65
C LEU A 43 3.82 -7.19 0.31
N MET A 44 4.37 -8.09 1.12
CA MET A 44 4.22 -9.54 1.01
C MET A 44 2.95 -10.05 1.73
N ASN A 45 2.08 -9.17 2.23
CA ASN A 45 0.88 -9.49 3.01
C ASN A 45 1.17 -10.34 4.27
N ARG A 46 2.39 -10.27 4.82
CA ARG A 46 2.74 -10.96 6.09
C ARG A 46 2.27 -10.16 7.31
N THR A 47 2.28 -8.84 7.19
CA THR A 47 1.72 -7.90 8.16
C THR A 47 0.65 -7.04 7.46
N PRO A 48 -0.50 -6.76 8.10
CA PRO A 48 -1.54 -5.91 7.52
C PRO A 48 -1.09 -4.44 7.40
N TRP A 49 -1.68 -3.72 6.46
CA TRP A 49 -1.51 -2.27 6.32
C TRP A 49 -2.30 -1.54 7.41
N ARG A 50 -1.66 -0.58 8.10
CA ARG A 50 -2.40 0.29 9.03
C ARG A 50 -3.02 1.44 8.27
N LEU A 51 -4.15 1.94 8.75
CA LEU A 51 -4.85 3.09 8.16
C LEU A 51 -3.94 4.31 7.97
N THR A 52 -3.05 4.60 8.92
CA THR A 52 -2.08 5.69 8.81
C THR A 52 -1.09 5.52 7.66
N ASP A 53 -0.70 4.27 7.38
CA ASP A 53 0.18 3.96 6.27
C ASP A 53 -0.55 4.06 4.93
N VAL A 54 -1.82 3.61 4.89
CA VAL A 54 -2.67 3.70 3.70
C VAL A 54 -2.98 5.15 3.36
N ASP A 55 -3.25 6.01 4.35
CA ASP A 55 -3.42 7.45 4.15
C ASP A 55 -2.15 8.10 3.57
N ALA A 56 -0.98 7.76 4.13
CA ALA A 56 0.29 8.26 3.60
C ALA A 56 0.58 7.74 2.19
N LEU A 57 0.23 6.49 1.87
CA LEU A 57 0.29 5.96 0.51
C LEU A 57 -0.66 6.70 -0.45
N ALA A 58 -1.87 7.02 -0.02
CA ALA A 58 -2.83 7.79 -0.81
C ALA A 58 -2.29 9.18 -1.13
N ARG A 59 -1.68 9.86 -0.14
CA ARG A 59 -0.99 11.15 -0.35
C ARG A 59 0.20 11.06 -1.32
N LEU A 60 0.86 9.90 -1.41
CA LEU A 60 1.92 9.63 -2.40
C LEU A 60 1.36 9.35 -3.81
N GLY A 61 0.04 9.23 -3.93
CA GLY A 61 -0.68 8.94 -5.17
C GLY A 61 -0.86 7.45 -5.43
N VAL A 62 -0.86 6.60 -4.40
CA VAL A 62 -1.35 5.23 -4.52
C VAL A 62 -2.87 5.26 -4.64
N GLU A 63 -3.40 4.59 -5.65
CA GLU A 63 -4.82 4.37 -5.82
C GLU A 63 -5.27 3.31 -4.80
N VAL A 64 -5.64 3.79 -3.60
CA VAL A 64 -6.13 2.93 -2.52
C VAL A 64 -7.61 2.58 -2.76
N PRO A 65 -8.00 1.31 -2.66
CA PRO A 65 -9.41 0.94 -2.78
C PRO A 65 -10.22 1.60 -1.64
N PRO A 66 -11.50 1.90 -1.86
CA PRO A 66 -12.35 2.50 -0.84
C PRO A 66 -12.39 1.59 0.40
N LEU A 67 -11.90 2.11 1.52
CA LEU A 67 -11.88 1.44 2.81
C LEU A 67 -13.28 1.49 3.41
N GLY A 68 -14.15 0.60 2.95
CA GLY A 68 -15.56 0.55 3.32
C GLY A 68 -16.45 1.00 2.17
N GLY A 69 -17.38 0.12 1.78
CA GLY A 69 -18.40 0.44 0.81
C GLY A 69 -19.24 1.61 1.32
N VAL A 70 -18.93 2.81 0.83
CA VAL A 70 -19.95 3.86 0.75
C VAL A 70 -20.69 3.59 -0.55
N GLU A 71 -21.69 2.72 -0.46
CA GLU A 71 -22.84 2.83 -1.34
C GLU A 71 -23.42 4.23 -1.08
N CYS A 72 -23.24 5.14 -2.04
CA CYS A 72 -24.06 6.34 -2.15
C CYS A 72 -25.33 6.00 -2.93
#